data_AF-A0A518WLW4-F1
#
_entry.id   AF-A0A518WLW4-F1
#
_cell.length_a   1.000
_cell.length_b   1.000
_cell.length_c   1.000
_cell.angle_alpha   90.00
_cell.angle_beta   90.00
_cell.angle_gamma   90.00
#
_symmetry.space_group_name_H-M   'P 1'
#
loop_
_entity.id
_entity.type
_entity.pdbx_description
1 polymer ?
#
loop_
_entity_poly.entity_id
_entity_poly.type
_entity_poly.pdbx_seq_one_letter_code
_entity_poly.pdbx_strand_id
1 'polypeptide(L)'
;MNRRRTGPDHHTEWCARDHRCNLAEHRSAEILVDLPGHARAVLVRVRASDGREHAEIRVRVALADVDPAARRQLGTLLADLRDLVTHAAVTRRAQPGRTAA
;
A
#
# COMPACT_ATOMS: atom_id res chain seq x y z
N MET A 1 -26.81 -9.84 7.94
CA MET A 1 -26.44 -9.37 9.30
C MET A 1 -24.95 -9.61 9.54
N ASN A 2 -24.08 -8.72 9.05
CA ASN A 2 -22.63 -8.88 9.27
C ASN A 2 -22.24 -8.21 10.59
N ARG A 3 -22.11 -9.03 11.64
CA ARG A 3 -21.60 -8.61 12.95
C ARG A 3 -20.19 -8.06 12.78
N ARG A 4 -20.05 -6.75 13.00
CA ARG A 4 -18.78 -6.11 13.37
C ARG A 4 -18.30 -6.79 14.64
N ARG A 5 -17.36 -7.72 14.52
CA ARG A 5 -16.71 -8.35 15.67
C ARG A 5 -15.50 -7.49 16.03
N THR A 6 -15.75 -6.48 16.83
CA THR A 6 -14.76 -5.64 17.49
C THR A 6 -14.25 -6.41 18.71
N GLY A 7 -13.18 -7.19 18.52
CA GLY A 7 -12.45 -7.86 19.59
C GLY A 7 -10.96 -7.85 19.26
N PRO A 8 -10.05 -7.82 20.27
CA PRO A 8 -8.60 -7.71 20.08
C PRO A 8 -7.98 -8.79 19.19
N ASP A 9 -8.66 -9.92 19.04
CA ASP A 9 -8.20 -11.10 18.28
C ASP A 9 -8.88 -11.25 16.90
N HIS A 10 -9.60 -10.23 16.43
CA HIS A 10 -10.29 -10.33 15.14
C HIS A 10 -9.39 -9.99 13.96
N HIS A 11 -8.64 -10.98 13.50
CA HIS A 11 -7.93 -10.88 12.23
C HIS A 11 -8.88 -10.52 11.09
N THR A 12 -8.49 -9.59 10.24
CA THR A 12 -9.20 -9.33 8.98
C THR A 12 -9.00 -10.51 8.04
N GLU A 13 -9.97 -10.79 7.17
CA GLU A 13 -9.89 -11.92 6.22
C GLU A 13 -8.70 -11.79 5.25
N TRP A 14 -8.23 -10.57 5.03
CA TRP A 14 -7.06 -10.27 4.20
C TRP A 14 -5.74 -10.27 4.97
N CYS A 15 -5.77 -10.34 6.30
CA CYS A 15 -4.56 -10.41 7.10
C CYS A 15 -3.84 -11.72 6.78
N ALA A 16 -2.54 -11.66 6.49
CA ALA A 16 -1.75 -12.87 6.29
C ALA A 16 -1.79 -13.71 7.57
N ARG A 17 -2.33 -14.94 7.48
CA ARG A 17 -2.72 -15.77 8.63
C ARG A 17 -1.57 -16.17 9.57
N ASP A 18 -0.32 -15.86 9.25
CA ASP A 18 0.86 -16.33 9.98
C ASP A 18 1.84 -15.20 10.39
N HIS A 19 1.50 -13.94 10.16
CA HIS A 19 2.29 -12.82 10.70
C HIS A 19 1.81 -12.49 12.11
N ARG A 20 2.73 -12.51 13.10
CA ARG A 20 2.43 -12.12 14.48
C ARG A 20 1.87 -10.69 14.49
N CYS A 21 0.55 -10.54 14.65
CA CYS A 21 -0.15 -9.24 14.74
C CYS A 21 0.13 -8.49 16.06
N ASN A 22 1.27 -8.75 16.71
CA ASN A 22 1.57 -8.35 18.09
C ASN A 22 1.87 -6.85 18.30
N LEU A 23 1.56 -6.00 17.32
CA LEU A 23 1.81 -4.56 17.38
C LEU A 23 0.53 -3.73 17.14
N ALA A 24 -0.65 -4.33 17.33
CA ALA A 24 -1.96 -3.72 17.07
C ALA A 24 -2.22 -3.30 15.61
N GLU A 25 -1.31 -3.65 14.69
CA GLU A 25 -1.48 -3.44 13.25
C GLU A 25 -1.75 -4.77 12.54
N HIS A 26 -2.70 -4.75 11.60
CA HIS A 26 -2.96 -5.88 10.70
C HIS A 26 -2.38 -5.58 9.33
N ARG A 27 -1.64 -6.54 8.77
CA ARG A 27 -0.99 -6.40 7.46
C ARG A 27 -1.41 -7.54 6.53
N SER A 28 -1.67 -7.21 5.27
CA SER A 28 -1.92 -8.22 4.23
C SER A 28 -0.63 -8.96 3.89
N ALA A 29 -0.77 -10.04 3.13
CA ALA A 29 0.36 -10.55 2.36
C ALA A 29 0.91 -9.46 1.43
N GLU A 30 2.21 -9.53 1.14
CA GLU A 30 2.86 -8.63 0.19
C GLU A 30 2.31 -8.86 -1.22
N ILE A 31 1.91 -7.77 -1.88
CA ILE A 31 1.63 -7.76 -3.32
C ILE A 31 2.89 -7.20 -3.99
N LEU A 32 3.57 -8.05 -4.75
CA LEU A 32 4.87 -7.74 -5.33
C LEU A 32 4.75 -7.37 -6.80
N VAL A 33 5.46 -6.31 -7.19
CA VAL A 33 5.82 -6.03 -8.58
C VAL A 33 7.34 -6.07 -8.66
N ASP A 34 7.87 -7.00 -9.45
CA ASP A 34 9.31 -7.23 -9.57
C ASP A 34 9.73 -7.09 -11.03
N LEU A 35 10.66 -6.16 -11.28
CA LEU A 35 11.36 -5.99 -12.55
C LEU A 35 12.84 -6.29 -12.26
N PRO A 36 13.29 -7.53 -12.48
CA PRO A 36 14.62 -7.98 -12.11
C PRO A 36 15.72 -7.05 -12.62
N GLY A 37 16.62 -6.65 -11.72
CA GLY A 37 17.73 -5.73 -12.04
C GLY A 37 17.36 -4.25 -12.17
N HIS A 38 16.07 -3.90 -12.13
CA HIS A 38 15.61 -2.53 -12.38
C HIS A 38 14.81 -1.94 -11.21
N ALA A 39 13.75 -2.62 -10.78
CA ALA A 39 12.86 -2.09 -9.76
C ALA A 39 12.11 -3.18 -9.01
N ARG A 40 11.76 -2.89 -7.77
CA ARG A 40 10.85 -3.70 -6.97
C ARG A 40 9.90 -2.80 -6.21
N ALA A 41 8.60 -3.06 -6.33
CA ALA A 41 7.57 -2.43 -5.54
C ALA A 41 6.84 -3.47 -4.70
N VAL A 42 6.60 -3.12 -3.43
CA VAL A 42 5.82 -3.92 -2.49
C VAL A 42 4.63 -3.09 -2.06
N LEU A 43 3.42 -3.62 -2.24
CA LEU A 43 2.17 -3.04 -1.80
C LEU A 43 1.58 -3.91 -0.68
N VAL A 44 1.21 -3.28 0.43
CA VAL A 44 0.58 -3.93 1.57
C VAL A 44 -0.64 -3.12 2.00
N ARG A 45 -1.76 -3.79 2.28
CA ARG A 45 -2.89 -3.18 2.99
C ARG A 45 -2.61 -3.28 4.48
N VAL A 46 -2.67 -2.15 5.16
CA VAL A 46 -2.44 -2.03 6.59
C VAL A 46 -3.69 -1.49 7.27
N ARG A 47 -4.06 -2.08 8.40
CA ARG A 47 -4.99 -1.49 9.36
C ARG A 47 -4.18 -1.13 10.59
N ALA A 48 -4.06 0.17 10.86
CA ALA A 48 -3.36 0.68 12.02
C ALA A 48 -4.12 0.39 13.32
N SER A 49 -3.45 0.61 14.45
CA SER A 49 -4.00 0.40 15.80
C SER A 49 -5.21 1.29 16.11
N ASP A 50 -5.34 2.44 15.45
CA ASP A 50 -6.51 3.33 15.52
C ASP A 50 -7.71 2.81 14.68
N GLY A 51 -7.57 1.64 14.05
CA GLY A 51 -8.57 1.01 13.20
C GLY A 51 -8.64 1.57 11.77
N ARG A 52 -7.84 2.58 11.42
CA ARG A 52 -7.81 3.14 10.06
C ARG A 52 -7.03 2.25 9.12
N GLU A 53 -7.56 2.10 7.91
CA GLU A 53 -6.88 1.37 6.85
C GLU A 53 -6.16 2.32 5.89
N HIS A 54 -4.98 1.91 5.45
CA HIS A 54 -4.20 2.58 4.42
C HIS A 54 -3.42 1.56 3.58
N ALA A 55 -3.04 1.99 2.38
CA ALA A 55 -2.08 1.26 1.57
C ALA A 55 -0.67 1.74 1.94
N GLU A 56 0.23 0.81 2.16
CA GLU A 56 1.66 1.07 2.29
C GLU A 56 2.37 0.59 1.01
N ILE A 57 3.15 1.47 0.39
CA ILE A 57 3.92 1.16 -0.82
C ILE A 57 5.39 1.40 -0.51
N ARG A 58 6.23 0.39 -0.79
CA ARG A 58 7.69 0.50 -0.71
C ARG A 58 8.26 0.22 -2.08
N VAL A 59 8.90 1.21 -2.69
CA VAL A 59 9.53 1.09 -4.02
C VAL A 59 11.04 1.20 -3.88
N ARG A 60 11.75 0.33 -4.59
CA ARG A 60 13.21 0.38 -4.80
C ARG A 60 13.47 0.41 -6.30
N VAL A 61 14.32 1.33 -6.75
CA VAL A 61 14.70 1.46 -8.15
C VAL A 61 16.22 1.56 -8.23
N ALA A 62 16.84 0.81 -9.13
CA ALA A 62 18.25 0.96 -9.44
C ALA A 62 18.46 2.28 -10.20
N LEU A 63 19.35 3.12 -9.70
CA LEU A 63 19.70 4.39 -10.34
C LEU A 63 20.83 4.19 -11.34
N ALA A 64 20.90 5.07 -12.33
CA ALA A 64 22.02 5.14 -13.25
C ALA A 64 23.33 5.48 -12.50
N ASP A 65 24.44 4.93 -12.96
CA ASP A 65 25.76 5.14 -12.34
C ASP A 65 26.30 6.56 -12.50
N VAL A 66 25.72 7.34 -13.42
CA VAL A 66 26.08 8.74 -13.65
C VAL A 66 25.08 9.70 -13.00
N ASP A 67 25.59 10.55 -12.13
CA ASP A 67 24.81 11.43 -11.25
C ASP A 67 23.79 12.34 -12.00
N PRO A 68 24.11 12.96 -13.16
CA PRO A 68 23.09 13.70 -13.91
C PRO A 68 21.92 12.84 -14.40
N ALA A 69 22.16 11.58 -14.76
CA ALA A 69 21.09 10.67 -15.17
C ALA A 69 20.28 10.19 -13.96
N ALA A 70 20.94 9.87 -12.83
CA ALA A 70 20.29 9.51 -11.59
C ALA A 70 19.35 10.62 -11.09
N ARG A 71 19.78 11.89 -11.15
CA ARG A 71 18.93 13.04 -10.79
C ARG A 71 17.69 13.17 -11.68
N ARG A 72 17.85 12.96 -13.00
CA ARG A 72 16.70 12.94 -13.92
C ARG A 72 15.74 11.81 -13.58
N GLN A 73 16.25 10.60 -13.32
CA GLN A 73 15.43 9.47 -12.88
C GLN A 73 14.66 9.78 -11.59
N LEU A 74 15.32 10.36 -10.59
CA LEU A 74 14.67 10.76 -9.33
C LEU A 74 13.57 11.81 -9.55
N GLY A 75 13.80 12.79 -10.44
CA GLY A 75 12.80 13.78 -10.81
C GLY A 75 11.56 13.15 -11.45
N THR A 76 11.77 12.23 -12.40
CA THR A 76 10.68 11.46 -13.03
C THR A 76 9.94 10.60 -12.01
N LEU A 77 10.67 9.84 -11.19
CA LEU A 77 10.09 9.00 -10.14
C LEU A 77 9.23 9.81 -9.16
N LEU A 78 9.67 11.02 -8.80
CA LEU A 78 8.90 11.89 -7.92
C LEU A 78 7.60 12.39 -8.58
N ALA A 79 7.65 12.73 -9.87
CA ALA A 79 6.47 13.12 -10.64
C ALA A 79 5.47 11.94 -10.72
N ASP A 80 5.95 10.76 -11.07
CA ASP A 80 5.13 9.54 -11.17
C ASP A 80 4.51 9.16 -9.81
N LEU A 81 5.27 9.27 -8.71
CA LEU A 81 4.75 9.04 -7.36
C LEU A 81 3.64 10.05 -6.99
N ARG A 82 3.80 11.32 -7.39
CA ARG A 82 2.78 12.35 -7.16
C ARG A 82 1.50 12.01 -7.92
N ASP A 83 1.62 11.58 -9.17
CA ASP A 83 0.48 11.21 -10.00
C ASP A 83 -0.22 9.95 -9.45
N LEU A 84 0.54 8.93 -9.05
CA LEU A 84 0.03 7.73 -8.40
C LEU A 84 -0.78 8.05 -7.13
N VAL A 85 -0.22 8.86 -6.23
CA VAL A 85 -0.88 9.23 -4.96
C VAL A 85 -2.13 10.06 -5.23
N THR A 86 -2.06 11.00 -6.19
CA THR A 86 -3.20 11.84 -6.58
C THR A 86 -4.32 10.97 -7.14
N HIS A 87 -3.99 10.05 -8.07
CA HIS A 87 -4.95 9.13 -8.65
C HIS A 87 -5.61 8.25 -7.59
N ALA A 88 -4.83 7.63 -6.70
CA ALA A 88 -5.36 6.81 -5.61
C ALA A 88 -6.30 7.61 -4.68
N ALA A 89 -5.97 8.87 -4.38
CA ALA A 89 -6.82 9.75 -3.59
C ALA A 89 -8.13 10.10 -4.29
N VAL A 90 -8.10 10.32 -5.60
CA VAL A 90 -9.30 10.58 -6.42
C VAL A 90 -10.16 9.33 -6.53
N THR A 91 -9.59 8.16 -6.81
CA THR A 91 -10.33 6.89 -6.89
C THR A 91 -11.08 6.60 -5.59
N ARG A 92 -10.46 6.87 -4.43
CA ARG A 92 -11.13 6.77 -3.13
C ARG A 92 -12.34 7.71 -3.03
N ARG A 93 -12.20 8.97 -3.46
CA ARG A 93 -13.30 9.96 -3.42
C ARG A 93 -14.43 9.61 -4.39
N ALA A 94 -14.08 9.03 -5.54
CA ALA A 94 -15.00 8.60 -6.59
C ALA A 94 -15.82 7.36 -6.21
N GLN A 95 -15.68 6.84 -4.99
CA GLN A 95 -16.49 5.74 -4.48
C GLN A 95 -17.69 6.31 -3.69
N PRO A 96 -18.82 6.63 -4.35
CA PRO A 96 -20.05 6.92 -3.65
C PRO A 96 -20.44 5.69 -2.84
N GLY A 97 -20.98 5.92 -1.64
CA GLY A 97 -21.48 4.85 -0.78
C GLY A 97 -22.35 3.91 -1.59
N ARG A 98 -21.97 2.62 -1.60
CA ARG A 98 -22.76 1.52 -2.15
C ARG A 98 -24.23 1.78 -1.80
N THR A 99 -25.04 2.19 -2.77
CA THR A 99 -26.49 2.32 -2.60
C THR A 99 -26.96 0.95 -2.15
N ALA A 100 -27.45 0.87 -0.91
CA ALA A 100 -28.01 -0.34 -0.37
C ALA A 100 -29.22 -0.72 -1.24
N ALA A 101 -29.14 -1.89 -1.88
CA ALA A 101 -30.30 -2.61 -2.39
C ALA A 101 -30.78 -3.57 -1.30
#